data_AF-A0A418LWI1-F1
#
_entry.id   AF-A0A418LWI1-F1
#
_cell.length_a   1.000
_cell.length_b   1.000
_cell.length_c   1.000
_cell.angle_alpha   90.00
_cell.angle_beta   90.00
_cell.angle_gamma   90.00
#
_symmetry.space_group_name_H-M   'P 1'
#
loop_
_entity.id
_entity.type
_entity.pdbx_description
1 polymer ?
#
loop_
_entity_poly.entity_id
_entity_poly.type
_entity_poly.pdbx_seq_one_letter_code
_entity_poly.pdbx_strand_id
1 'polypeptide(L)'
;MVWDVPQKTVKQIITAERARFLTKNYSIGLDGENITVFDNQAQNLLASWELRDYVSIKKGISNDIWGAFEDDQRNLWMVVKDGNWDGVLLKYDGSTLRKLSLIPVGYYDSGRYVSNFNTDNKGNLWLNVDGTNYIYTKAGQWILPQFGSIKNNYQPRVFSDGQGNLTLTESSALYSIDQ
;
A
#
# COMPACT_ATOMS: atom_id res chain seq x y z
N MET A 1 -12.97 -32.21 -17.03
CA MET A 1 -13.49 -30.82 -17.18
C MET A 1 -12.27 -29.93 -17.33
N VAL A 2 -11.97 -29.51 -18.56
CA VAL A 2 -10.85 -28.62 -18.87
C VAL A 2 -11.42 -27.21 -18.85
N TRP A 3 -10.93 -26.37 -17.93
CA TRP A 3 -11.27 -24.96 -17.92
C TRP A 3 -10.49 -24.29 -19.04
N ASP A 4 -11.15 -24.07 -20.18
CA ASP A 4 -10.61 -23.29 -21.27
C ASP A 4 -10.70 -21.82 -20.86
N VAL A 5 -9.69 -21.35 -20.09
CA VAL A 5 -9.61 -19.95 -19.69
C VAL A 5 -9.05 -19.18 -20.89
N PRO A 6 -9.83 -18.27 -21.51
CA PRO A 6 -9.35 -17.50 -22.64
C PRO A 6 -8.10 -16.73 -22.23
N GLN A 7 -6.96 -17.12 -22.81
CA GLN A 7 -5.69 -16.45 -22.58
C GLN A 7 -5.81 -15.02 -23.13
N LYS A 8 -5.81 -14.02 -22.24
CA LYS A 8 -5.76 -12.62 -22.66
C LYS A 8 -4.33 -12.31 -23.10
N THR A 9 -4.17 -11.95 -24.36
CA THR A 9 -2.89 -11.47 -24.90
C THR A 9 -2.58 -10.09 -24.34
N VAL A 10 -1.34 -9.85 -23.92
CA VAL A 10 -0.88 -8.50 -23.55
C VAL A 10 -0.99 -7.61 -24.78
N LYS A 11 -1.89 -6.63 -24.75
CA LYS A 11 -2.18 -5.79 -25.92
C LYS A 11 -1.24 -4.60 -26.08
N GLN A 12 -0.71 -4.08 -24.98
CA GLN A 12 0.08 -2.84 -24.99
C GLN A 12 0.90 -2.70 -23.71
N ILE A 13 2.12 -2.15 -23.84
CA ILE A 13 2.90 -1.61 -22.72
C ILE A 13 2.38 -0.19 -22.46
N ILE A 14 1.79 0.03 -21.28
CA ILE A 14 1.19 1.32 -20.91
C ILE A 14 2.26 2.28 -20.32
N THR A 15 3.34 1.75 -19.77
CA THR A 15 4.51 2.54 -19.33
C THR A 15 5.78 1.68 -19.32
N ALA A 16 6.93 2.27 -19.69
CA ALA A 16 8.25 1.65 -19.67
C ALA A 16 9.16 2.24 -18.57
N GLU A 17 8.66 3.21 -17.79
CA GLU A 17 9.41 3.83 -16.72
C GLU A 17 9.43 2.92 -15.49
N ARG A 18 10.61 2.79 -14.88
CA ARG A 18 10.82 1.97 -13.69
C ARG A 18 9.95 2.48 -12.55
N ALA A 19 9.18 1.57 -11.95
CA ALA A 19 8.48 1.73 -10.67
C ALA A 19 7.24 2.67 -10.65
N ARG A 20 6.37 2.58 -11.65
CA ARG A 20 4.99 3.11 -11.51
C ARG A 20 4.03 2.06 -10.95
N PHE A 21 3.31 2.42 -9.90
CA PHE A 21 2.19 1.65 -9.35
C PHE A 21 0.92 2.06 -10.07
N LEU A 22 0.21 1.08 -10.63
CA LEU A 22 -1.09 1.29 -11.25
C LEU A 22 -2.18 0.89 -10.27
N THR A 23 -3.10 1.81 -10.04
CA THR A 23 -4.33 1.61 -9.28
C THR A 23 -5.53 1.72 -10.22
N LYS A 24 -6.75 1.64 -9.68
CA LYS A 24 -7.96 1.70 -10.49
C LYS A 24 -8.08 3.02 -11.24
N ASN A 25 -7.76 4.14 -10.59
CA ASN A 25 -7.94 5.48 -11.13
C ASN A 25 -6.64 6.27 -11.30
N TYR A 26 -5.54 5.83 -10.69
CA TYR A 26 -4.27 6.55 -10.71
C TYR A 26 -3.09 5.69 -11.14
N SER A 27 -2.08 6.34 -11.72
CA SER A 27 -0.72 5.83 -11.82
C SER A 27 0.18 6.70 -10.97
N ILE A 28 1.02 6.11 -10.13
CA ILE A 28 1.95 6.85 -9.28
C ILE A 28 3.37 6.33 -9.42
N GLY A 29 4.34 7.25 -9.46
CA GLY A 29 5.75 6.90 -9.45
C GLY A 29 6.61 7.95 -8.77
N LEU A 30 7.88 7.60 -8.65
CA LEU A 30 8.94 8.54 -8.30
C LEU A 30 9.78 8.82 -9.55
N ASP A 31 9.87 10.10 -9.92
CA ASP A 31 10.79 10.59 -10.94
C ASP A 31 11.84 11.48 -10.28
N GLY A 32 13.02 10.90 -10.02
CA GLY A 32 14.02 11.51 -9.16
C GLY A 32 13.48 11.72 -7.74
N GLU A 33 13.42 12.97 -7.30
CA GLU A 33 12.85 13.36 -6.00
C GLU A 33 11.40 13.87 -6.12
N ASN A 34 10.70 13.60 -7.22
CA ASN A 34 9.30 14.02 -7.38
C ASN A 34 8.36 12.83 -7.26
N ILE A 35 7.37 12.95 -6.37
CA ILE A 35 6.19 12.08 -6.36
C ILE A 35 5.25 12.58 -7.44
N THR A 36 4.97 11.76 -8.44
CA THR A 36 4.08 12.12 -9.55
C THR A 36 2.85 11.23 -9.59
N VAL A 37 1.68 11.83 -9.74
CA VAL A 37 0.41 11.13 -9.88
C VAL A 37 -0.20 11.49 -11.23
N PHE A 38 -0.48 10.46 -12.02
CA PHE A 38 -1.17 10.53 -13.29
C PHE A 38 -2.53 9.83 -13.20
N ASP A 39 -3.34 9.96 -14.24
CA ASP A 39 -4.48 9.06 -14.46
C ASP A 39 -4.04 7.59 -14.61
N ASN A 40 -5.01 6.67 -14.59
CA ASN A 40 -4.76 5.23 -14.72
C ASN A 40 -4.22 4.79 -16.09
N GLN A 41 -4.20 5.68 -17.08
CA GLN A 41 -3.57 5.43 -18.39
C GLN A 41 -2.14 5.98 -18.44
N ALA A 42 -1.68 6.63 -17.36
CA ALA A 42 -0.40 7.33 -17.27
C ALA A 42 -0.21 8.42 -18.34
N GLN A 43 -1.31 9.03 -18.82
CA GLN A 43 -1.27 10.02 -19.90
C GLN A 43 -1.32 11.46 -19.39
N ASN A 44 -2.17 11.75 -18.41
CA ASN A 44 -2.34 13.09 -17.88
C ASN A 44 -1.74 13.20 -16.48
N LEU A 45 -0.79 14.13 -16.29
CA LEU A 45 -0.27 14.47 -14.97
C LEU A 45 -1.37 15.18 -14.18
N LEU A 46 -1.72 14.64 -13.02
CA LEU A 46 -2.74 15.19 -12.13
C LEU A 46 -2.12 16.00 -11.00
N ALA A 47 -0.99 15.54 -10.46
CA ALA A 47 -0.28 16.23 -9.39
C ALA A 47 1.19 15.81 -9.31
N SER A 48 2.02 16.70 -8.73
CA SER A 48 3.43 16.46 -8.47
C SER A 48 3.85 17.18 -7.19
N TRP A 49 4.70 16.55 -6.39
CA TRP A 49 5.29 17.14 -5.19
C TRP A 49 6.75 16.74 -5.02
N GLU A 50 7.53 17.61 -4.39
CA GLU A 50 8.89 17.28 -4.00
C GLU A 50 8.87 16.32 -2.80
N LEU A 51 9.54 15.17 -2.94
CA LEU A 51 9.60 14.10 -1.96
C LEU A 51 10.21 14.57 -0.64
N ARG A 52 11.19 15.49 -0.71
CA ARG A 52 11.87 16.09 0.46
C ARG A 52 10.95 16.85 1.41
N ASP A 53 9.75 17.25 0.96
CA ASP A 53 8.75 17.88 1.83
C ASP A 53 8.10 16.87 2.78
N TYR A 54 8.23 15.57 2.50
CA TYR A 54 7.54 14.49 3.22
C TYR A 54 8.51 13.51 3.90
N VAL A 55 9.71 13.32 3.36
CA VAL A 55 10.69 12.36 3.89
C VAL A 55 12.08 12.99 3.98
N SER A 56 12.92 12.40 4.83
CA SER A 56 14.33 12.75 4.88
C SER A 56 15.06 12.16 3.67
N ILE A 57 15.91 12.95 3.03
CA ILE A 57 16.80 12.50 1.95
C ILE A 57 18.22 12.38 2.51
N LYS A 58 18.86 11.22 2.32
CA LYS A 58 20.26 11.01 2.72
C LYS A 58 21.06 10.36 1.61
N LYS A 59 22.26 10.87 1.37
CA LYS A 59 23.19 10.33 0.37
C LYS A 59 23.45 8.84 0.64
N GLY A 60 23.29 8.02 -0.38
CA GLY A 60 23.50 6.57 -0.30
C GLY A 60 22.30 5.77 0.20
N ILE A 61 21.17 6.42 0.51
CA ILE A 61 19.92 5.76 0.87
C ILE A 61 18.89 6.11 -0.19
N SER A 62 18.35 5.10 -0.88
CA SER A 62 17.23 5.30 -1.80
C SER A 62 15.96 5.67 -1.03
N ASN A 63 15.13 6.53 -1.62
CA ASN A 63 13.76 6.78 -1.18
C ASN A 63 12.84 6.19 -2.24
N ASP A 64 12.43 4.94 -2.07
CA ASP A 64 11.56 4.23 -3.01
C ASP A 64 10.12 4.20 -2.48
N ILE A 65 9.12 4.16 -3.38
CA ILE A 65 7.76 3.77 -3.01
C ILE A 65 7.77 2.25 -2.80
N TRP A 66 7.56 1.80 -1.57
CA TRP A 66 7.48 0.38 -1.19
C TRP A 66 6.12 -0.25 -1.49
N GLY A 67 5.09 0.57 -1.68
CA GLY A 67 3.78 0.15 -2.12
C GLY A 67 2.82 1.32 -2.21
N ALA A 68 1.86 1.21 -3.13
CA ALA A 68 0.79 2.19 -3.25
C ALA A 68 -0.53 1.49 -3.61
N PHE A 69 -1.63 2.05 -3.14
CA PHE A 69 -2.96 1.54 -3.40
C PHE A 69 -4.03 2.61 -3.26
N GLU A 70 -5.20 2.33 -3.83
CA GLU A 70 -6.34 3.22 -3.81
C GLU A 70 -7.45 2.63 -2.92
N ASP A 71 -8.02 3.45 -2.04
CA ASP A 71 -9.22 3.07 -1.28
C ASP A 71 -10.52 3.35 -2.04
N ASP A 72 -11.66 2.88 -1.51
CA ASP A 72 -12.96 3.05 -2.18
C ASP A 72 -13.44 4.51 -2.26
N GLN A 73 -12.81 5.41 -1.49
CA GLN A 73 -13.05 6.85 -1.55
C GLN A 73 -12.13 7.55 -2.57
N ARG A 74 -11.37 6.77 -3.35
CA ARG A 74 -10.39 7.24 -4.34
C ARG A 74 -9.23 8.01 -3.73
N ASN A 75 -8.94 7.78 -2.45
CA ASN A 75 -7.68 8.27 -1.90
C ASN A 75 -6.56 7.31 -2.30
N LEU A 76 -5.43 7.87 -2.70
CA LEU A 76 -4.22 7.12 -2.97
C LEU A 76 -3.35 7.11 -1.72
N TRP A 77 -3.05 5.93 -1.23
CA TRP A 77 -2.16 5.68 -0.12
C TRP A 77 -0.83 5.16 -0.65
N MET A 78 0.25 5.58 -0.03
CA MET A 78 1.59 5.13 -0.41
C MET A 78 2.48 5.02 0.81
N VAL A 79 3.35 4.03 0.79
CA VAL A 79 4.42 3.87 1.75
C VAL A 79 5.73 4.16 1.06
N VAL A 80 6.45 5.14 1.58
CA VAL A 80 7.71 5.62 1.01
C VAL A 80 8.83 5.42 2.01
N LYS A 81 9.98 4.96 1.53
CA LYS A 81 11.19 4.83 2.33
C LYS A 81 11.75 6.20 2.70
N ASP A 82 12.05 6.41 3.97
CA ASP A 82 12.71 7.58 4.54
C ASP A 82 14.24 7.38 4.59
N GLY A 83 14.99 8.47 4.55
CA GLY A 83 16.44 8.48 4.71
C GLY A 83 16.93 8.06 6.10
N ASN A 84 16.04 7.94 7.09
CA ASN A 84 16.31 7.31 8.39
C ASN A 84 16.01 5.81 8.41
N TRP A 85 15.77 5.23 7.23
CA TRP A 85 15.32 3.88 7.00
C TRP A 85 13.85 3.63 7.36
N ASP A 86 13.13 4.62 7.90
CA ASP A 86 11.72 4.47 8.25
C ASP A 86 10.79 4.31 7.03
N GLY A 87 9.62 3.72 7.25
CA GLY A 87 8.50 3.77 6.31
C GLY A 87 7.59 4.95 6.64
N VAL A 88 7.26 5.76 5.65
CA VAL A 88 6.35 6.90 5.79
C VAL A 88 5.05 6.61 5.07
N LEU A 89 3.94 6.70 5.80
CA LEU A 89 2.60 6.61 5.21
C LEU A 89 2.18 8.00 4.70
N LEU A 90 2.01 8.12 3.39
CA LEU A 90 1.44 9.31 2.75
C LEU A 90 0.04 8.99 2.20
N LYS A 91 -0.79 10.02 2.12
CA LYS A 91 -2.13 9.97 1.55
C LYS A 91 -2.38 11.14 0.62
N TYR A 92 -2.85 10.87 -0.58
CA TYR A 92 -3.37 11.83 -1.54
C TYR A 92 -4.89 11.69 -1.64
N ASP A 93 -5.62 12.77 -1.39
CA ASP A 93 -7.09 12.80 -1.36
C ASP A 93 -7.74 13.24 -2.70
N GLY A 94 -6.97 13.24 -3.78
CA GLY A 94 -7.39 13.82 -5.07
C GLY A 94 -7.06 15.31 -5.21
N SER A 95 -6.61 15.97 -4.13
CA SER A 95 -6.19 17.38 -4.16
C SER A 95 -4.87 17.63 -3.44
N THR A 96 -4.70 17.10 -2.23
CA THR A 96 -3.54 17.35 -1.36
C THR A 96 -2.86 16.05 -1.00
N LEU A 97 -1.51 16.06 -1.03
CA LEU A 97 -0.69 14.99 -0.47
C LEU A 97 -0.32 15.35 0.96
N ARG A 98 -0.42 14.38 1.88
CA ARG A 98 -0.11 14.57 3.30
C ARG A 98 0.74 13.44 3.83
N LYS A 99 1.74 13.79 4.63
CA LYS A 99 2.42 12.85 5.53
C LYS A 99 1.52 12.59 6.73
N LEU A 100 1.19 11.32 6.97
CA LEU A 100 0.30 10.93 8.06
C LEU A 100 1.07 10.41 9.27
N SER A 101 1.96 9.45 9.07
CA SER A 101 2.71 8.82 10.16
C SER A 101 3.96 8.11 9.65
N LEU A 102 4.88 7.85 10.57
CA LEU A 102 5.87 6.77 10.42
C LEU A 102 5.20 5.43 10.71
N ILE A 103 5.66 4.37 10.06
CA ILE A 103 5.25 2.99 10.33
C ILE A 103 5.99 2.50 11.59
N PRO A 104 5.32 1.85 12.56
CA PRO A 104 5.85 1.60 13.90
C PRO A 104 6.83 0.40 14.00
N VAL A 105 7.64 0.11 12.99
CA VAL A 105 8.65 -0.97 13.10
C VAL A 105 9.97 -0.45 13.67
N GLY A 106 10.58 -1.25 14.55
CA GLY A 106 11.90 -0.97 15.11
C GLY A 106 13.00 -1.35 14.13
N TYR A 107 13.80 -0.35 13.71
CA TYR A 107 14.99 -0.42 12.85
C TYR A 107 14.86 -1.23 11.55
N TYR A 108 14.99 -0.54 10.44
CA TYR A 108 14.75 -1.08 9.11
C TYR A 108 16.05 -1.50 8.43
N ASP A 109 16.07 -2.70 7.88
CA ASP A 109 17.04 -3.12 6.88
C ASP A 109 16.37 -3.09 5.49
N SER A 110 17.20 -2.98 4.45
CA SER A 110 16.83 -2.90 3.04
C SER A 110 15.98 -4.09 2.58
N GLY A 111 14.81 -3.83 1.96
CA GLY A 111 14.00 -4.87 1.30
C GLY A 111 12.50 -4.87 1.58
N ARG A 112 11.97 -3.88 2.30
CA ARG A 112 10.55 -3.87 2.69
C ARG A 112 9.61 -3.64 1.50
N TYR A 113 8.49 -4.38 1.48
CA TYR A 113 7.40 -4.24 0.51
C TYR A 113 6.07 -4.21 1.25
N VAL A 114 5.20 -3.27 0.89
CA VAL A 114 3.83 -3.27 1.41
C VAL A 114 3.00 -4.19 0.54
N SER A 115 2.44 -5.21 1.16
CA SER A 115 1.52 -6.14 0.53
C SER A 115 0.15 -6.09 1.19
N ASN A 116 -0.85 -6.71 0.58
CA ASN A 116 -2.16 -7.00 1.16
C ASN A 116 -2.74 -5.82 1.98
N PHE A 117 -3.28 -4.84 1.26
CA PHE A 117 -3.94 -3.69 1.84
C PHE A 117 -5.46 -3.81 1.67
N ASN A 118 -6.24 -3.36 2.65
CA ASN A 118 -7.68 -3.25 2.57
C ASN A 118 -8.17 -2.11 3.45
N THR A 119 -9.34 -1.56 3.14
CA THR A 119 -10.04 -0.65 4.06
C THR A 119 -11.21 -1.41 4.66
N ASP A 120 -11.36 -1.34 5.98
CA ASP A 120 -12.50 -1.96 6.65
C ASP A 120 -13.74 -1.05 6.64
N ASN A 121 -14.90 -1.57 7.06
CA ASN A 121 -16.15 -0.81 7.02
C ASN A 121 -16.18 0.38 8.01
N LYS A 122 -15.21 0.46 8.94
CA LYS A 122 -15.01 1.58 9.86
C LYS A 122 -14.07 2.64 9.26
N GLY A 123 -13.50 2.39 8.08
CA GLY A 123 -12.54 3.26 7.42
C GLY A 123 -11.13 3.15 7.98
N ASN A 124 -10.81 2.08 8.71
CA ASN A 124 -9.43 1.80 9.08
C ASN A 124 -8.73 1.11 7.91
N LEU A 125 -7.45 1.45 7.77
CA LEU A 125 -6.59 0.84 6.78
C LEU A 125 -5.90 -0.37 7.40
N TRP A 126 -6.07 -1.52 6.79
CA TRP A 126 -5.31 -2.73 7.05
C TRP A 126 -4.20 -2.84 6.02
N LEU A 127 -2.97 -3.07 6.47
CA LEU A 127 -1.82 -3.20 5.59
C LEU A 127 -0.84 -4.23 6.12
N ASN A 128 -0.23 -5.00 5.22
CA ASN A 128 0.85 -5.89 5.56
C ASN A 128 2.19 -5.22 5.23
N VAL A 129 3.03 -5.02 6.24
CA VAL A 129 4.38 -4.48 6.11
C VAL A 129 5.35 -5.54 6.61
N ASP A 130 6.14 -6.12 5.69
CA ASP A 130 7.11 -7.18 5.98
C ASP A 130 6.53 -8.36 6.73
N GLY A 131 5.44 -8.88 6.17
CA GLY A 131 4.70 -9.95 6.79
C GLY A 131 3.84 -9.47 7.94
N THR A 132 4.08 -8.33 8.59
CA THR A 132 3.29 -7.89 9.75
C THR A 132 2.03 -7.14 9.34
N ASN A 133 0.87 -7.64 9.77
CA ASN A 133 -0.39 -6.92 9.59
C ASN A 133 -0.49 -5.78 10.60
N TYR A 134 -0.83 -4.60 10.11
CA TYR A 134 -1.10 -3.42 10.90
C TYR A 134 -2.48 -2.87 10.56
N ILE A 135 -3.08 -2.21 11.55
CA ILE A 135 -4.24 -1.37 11.35
C ILE A 135 -3.80 0.08 11.57
N TYR A 136 -3.99 0.93 10.57
CA TYR A 136 -3.93 2.38 10.72
C TYR A 136 -5.36 2.91 10.83
N THR A 137 -5.73 3.36 12.02
CA THR A 137 -7.11 3.78 12.30
C THR A 137 -7.43 5.10 11.61
N LYS A 138 -8.72 5.37 11.40
CA LYS A 138 -9.20 6.68 10.91
C LYS A 138 -8.75 7.85 11.82
N ALA A 139 -8.54 7.59 13.11
CA ALA A 139 -8.02 8.55 14.07
C ALA A 139 -6.49 8.73 14.01
N GLY A 140 -5.80 7.99 13.14
CA GLY A 140 -4.37 8.12 12.91
C GLY A 140 -3.49 7.29 13.85
N GLN A 141 -4.02 6.21 14.44
CA GLN A 141 -3.28 5.35 15.36
C GLN A 141 -2.89 4.03 14.71
N TRP A 142 -1.74 3.50 15.09
CA TRP A 142 -1.30 2.16 14.69
C TRP A 142 -1.71 1.12 15.73
N ILE A 143 -2.30 0.02 15.27
CA ILE A 143 -2.62 -1.15 16.08
C ILE A 143 -1.96 -2.36 15.46
N LEU A 144 -1.30 -3.16 16.30
CA LEU A 144 -0.83 -4.50 15.95
C LEU A 144 -1.91 -5.51 16.37
N PRO A 145 -2.74 -6.01 15.46
CA PRO A 145 -3.80 -6.96 15.79
C PRO A 145 -3.22 -8.25 16.35
N GLN A 146 -3.83 -8.76 17.43
CA GLN A 146 -3.50 -10.04 18.03
C GLN A 146 -4.51 -11.07 17.56
N PHE A 147 -4.04 -12.08 16.82
CA PHE A 147 -4.89 -13.16 16.34
C PHE A 147 -4.74 -14.37 17.25
N GLY A 148 -5.39 -14.33 18.42
CA GLY A 148 -5.14 -15.26 19.54
C GLY A 148 -5.32 -16.76 19.25
N SER A 149 -6.02 -17.15 18.18
CA SER A 149 -6.26 -18.54 17.78
C SER A 149 -5.36 -19.06 16.66
N ILE A 150 -4.52 -18.22 16.06
CA ILE A 150 -3.66 -18.59 14.93
C ILE A 150 -2.41 -19.27 15.49
N LYS A 151 -2.28 -20.57 15.23
CA LYS A 151 -1.23 -21.42 15.84
C LYS A 151 0.06 -21.42 15.05
N ASN A 152 0.08 -20.84 13.85
CA ASN A 152 1.21 -20.92 12.94
C ASN A 152 1.98 -19.59 12.86
N ASN A 153 3.30 -19.68 12.68
CA ASN A 153 4.17 -18.51 12.51
C ASN A 153 4.00 -17.82 11.14
N TYR A 154 3.14 -18.35 10.28
CA TYR A 154 2.80 -17.71 9.02
C TYR A 154 1.82 -16.58 9.27
N GLN A 155 2.27 -15.37 8.96
CA GLN A 155 1.44 -14.18 9.10
C GLN A 155 0.21 -14.30 8.20
N PRO A 156 -0.99 -14.20 8.77
CA PRO A 156 -2.20 -14.44 8.02
C PRO A 156 -2.43 -13.32 7.01
N ARG A 157 -3.08 -13.64 5.88
CA ARG A 157 -3.49 -12.60 4.93
C ARG A 157 -4.88 -12.12 5.27
N VAL A 158 -5.06 -10.81 5.26
CA VAL A 158 -6.34 -10.16 5.48
C VAL A 158 -6.89 -9.72 4.13
N PHE A 159 -8.17 -9.99 3.89
CA PHE A 159 -8.90 -9.59 2.70
C PHE A 159 -10.22 -8.96 3.13
N SER A 160 -10.66 -7.90 2.48
CA SER A 160 -12.03 -7.41 2.61
C SER A 160 -12.92 -7.99 1.52
N ASP A 161 -14.17 -8.30 1.85
CA ASP A 161 -15.22 -8.42 0.84
C ASP A 161 -15.60 -7.03 0.28
N GLY A 162 -16.48 -6.98 -0.71
CA GLY A 162 -16.98 -5.72 -1.28
C GLY A 162 -17.86 -4.88 -0.34
N GLN A 163 -18.08 -5.33 0.90
CA GLN A 163 -18.81 -4.62 1.95
C GLN A 163 -17.87 -4.17 3.09
N GLY A 164 -16.57 -4.45 2.98
CA GLY A 164 -15.57 -4.10 4.00
C GLY A 164 -15.51 -5.08 5.18
N ASN A 165 -16.20 -6.22 5.12
CA ASN A 165 -16.04 -7.28 6.11
C ASN A 165 -14.71 -8.00 5.85
N LEU A 166 -13.96 -8.27 6.92
CA LEU A 166 -12.62 -8.83 6.76
C LEU A 166 -12.64 -10.34 6.98
N THR A 167 -12.04 -11.06 6.04
CA THR A 167 -11.70 -12.47 6.17
C THR A 167 -10.19 -12.58 6.31
N LEU A 168 -9.78 -13.45 7.22
CA LEU A 168 -8.41 -13.80 7.46
C LEU A 168 -8.14 -15.20 6.95
N THR A 169 -7.03 -15.39 6.24
CA THR A 169 -6.62 -16.71 5.76
C THR A 169 -5.36 -17.17 6.47
N GLU A 170 -5.46 -18.30 7.15
CA GLU A 170 -4.34 -19.13 7.57
C GLU A 170 -4.25 -20.33 6.61
N SER A 171 -3.08 -20.95 6.44
CA SER A 171 -2.75 -22.00 5.47
C SER A 171 -3.87 -22.97 5.02
N SER A 172 -4.80 -23.33 5.90
CA SER A 172 -5.93 -24.23 5.62
C SER A 172 -7.29 -23.73 6.14
N ALA A 173 -7.39 -22.50 6.66
CA ALA A 173 -8.58 -22.00 7.32
C ALA A 173 -8.89 -20.55 6.98
N LEU A 174 -10.19 -20.25 6.88
CA LEU A 174 -10.73 -18.91 6.75
C LEU A 174 -11.40 -18.53 8.07
N TYR A 175 -11.10 -17.34 8.58
CA TYR A 175 -11.70 -16.79 9.79
C TYR A 175 -12.37 -15.46 9.45
N SER A 176 -13.60 -15.24 9.91
CA SER A 176 -14.17 -13.89 9.94
C SER A 176 -13.51 -13.09 11.05
N ILE A 177 -13.21 -11.82 10.78
CA ILE A 177 -12.77 -10.88 11.81
C ILE A 177 -14.00 -10.06 12.22
N ASP A 178 -14.42 -10.21 13.47
CA ASP A 178 -15.38 -9.28 14.07
C ASP A 178 -14.67 -7.94 14.30
N GLN A 179 -15.20 -6.87 13.70
CA GLN A 179 -14.60 -5.53 13.73
C GLN A 179 -15.07 -4.72 14.93
#